data_AF-A0A3P1YA09-F1
#
_entry.id   AF-A0A3P1YA09-F1
#
_cell.length_a   1.000
_cell.length_b   1.000
_cell.length_c   1.000
_cell.angle_alpha   90.00
_cell.angle_beta   90.00
_cell.angle_gamma   90.00
#
_symmetry.space_group_name_H-M   'P 1'
#
loop_
_entity.id
_entity.type
_entity.pdbx_description
1 polymer ?
#
loop_
_entity_poly.entity_id
_entity_poly.type
_entity_poly.pdbx_seq_one_letter_code
_entity_poly.pdbx_strand_id
1 'polypeptide(L)' 'MTSYSAQATSEVTRTSPPMDRAGIERALQRAYENACRIAWQTNTAMVFEKNGQIVKIHFPEPIPPKFTP' A
#
# COMPACT_ATOMS: atom_id res chain seq x y z
N MET A 1 -59.05 -1.09 13.28
CA MET A 1 -58.30 -0.52 12.14
C MET A 1 -56.88 -0.30 12.62
N THR A 2 -55.95 -1.17 12.24
CA THR A 2 -54.55 -1.10 12.67
C THR A 2 -53.71 -0.86 11.42
N SER A 3 -53.19 0.36 11.28
CA SER A 3 -52.45 0.78 10.10
C SER A 3 -51.00 0.30 10.22
N TYR A 4 -50.54 -0.52 9.27
CA TYR A 4 -49.13 -0.92 9.15
C TYR A 4 -48.38 0.15 8.37
N SER A 5 -47.49 0.88 9.04
CA SER A 5 -46.53 1.77 8.40
C SER A 5 -45.44 0.93 7.75
N ALA A 6 -45.46 0.79 6.43
CA ALA A 6 -44.37 0.17 5.69
C ALA A 6 -43.11 1.05 5.79
N GLN A 7 -42.12 0.61 6.57
CA GLN A 7 -40.78 1.21 6.55
C GLN A 7 -40.10 0.81 5.24
N ALA A 8 -39.92 1.79 4.35
CA ALA A 8 -39.07 1.64 3.18
C ALA A 8 -37.63 1.39 3.67
N THR A 9 -37.14 0.16 3.49
CA THR A 9 -35.72 -0.15 3.67
C THR A 9 -34.97 0.47 2.50
N SER A 10 -34.39 1.64 2.73
CA SER A 10 -33.42 2.25 1.82
C SER A 10 -32.20 1.33 1.75
N GLU A 11 -32.15 0.52 0.69
CA GLU A 11 -30.99 -0.26 0.31
C GLU A 11 -29.86 0.73 -0.02
N VAL A 12 -29.00 1.00 0.96
CA VAL A 12 -27.78 1.77 0.74
C VAL A 12 -26.86 0.88 -0.08
N THR A 13 -26.95 1.02 -1.41
CA THR A 13 -25.93 0.53 -2.34
C THR A 13 -24.61 1.10 -1.88
N ARG A 14 -23.84 0.30 -1.13
CA ARG A 14 -22.45 0.58 -0.75
C ARG A 14 -21.61 0.52 -2.03
N THR A 15 -21.66 1.58 -2.81
CA THR A 15 -20.67 1.82 -3.84
C THR A 15 -19.38 2.19 -3.11
N SER A 16 -18.51 1.20 -2.88
CA SER A 16 -17.15 1.47 -2.44
C SER A 16 -16.56 2.52 -3.39
N PRO A 17 -15.97 3.62 -2.87
CA PRO A 17 -15.34 4.60 -3.74
C PRO A 17 -14.30 3.89 -4.62
N PRO A 18 -14.13 4.32 -5.88
CA PRO A 18 -13.12 3.74 -6.75
C PRO A 18 -11.78 3.83 -6.04
N MET A 19 -11.18 2.66 -5.82
CA MET A 19 -9.89 2.55 -5.15
C MET A 19 -8.88 3.36 -5.97
N ASP A 20 -8.35 4.44 -5.40
CA ASP A 20 -7.33 5.26 -6.04
C ASP A 20 -6.03 4.45 -6.15
N ARG A 21 -5.93 3.68 -7.24
CA ARG A 21 -4.79 2.81 -7.53
C ARG A 21 -3.50 3.62 -7.60
N ALA A 22 -3.56 4.86 -8.08
CA ALA A 22 -2.39 5.75 -8.15
C ALA A 22 -1.92 6.17 -6.75
N GLY A 23 -2.84 6.43 -5.82
CA GLY A 23 -2.53 6.70 -4.42
C GLY A 23 -1.84 5.51 -3.72
N ILE A 24 -2.35 4.30 -3.96
CA ILE A 24 -1.79 3.05 -3.40
C ILE A 24 -0.39 2.79 -3.95
N GLU A 25 -0.20 2.93 -5.26
CA GLU A 25 1.11 2.76 -5.91
C GLU A 25 2.14 3.76 -5.38
N ARG A 26 1.76 5.03 -5.18
CA ARG A 26 2.67 6.03 -4.58
C ARG A 26 3.02 5.72 -3.13
N ALA A 27 2.07 5.26 -2.34
CA ALA A 27 2.33 4.89 -0.94
C ALA A 27 3.29 3.69 -0.86
N LEU A 28 3.08 2.68 -1.70
CA LEU A 28 3.96 1.52 -1.82
C LEU A 28 5.37 1.92 -2.28
N GLN A 29 5.47 2.79 -3.28
CA GLN A 29 6.75 3.30 -3.77
C GLN A 29 7.52 4.05 -2.67
N ARG A 30 6.85 4.92 -1.91
CA ARG A 30 7.47 5.63 -0.77
C ARG A 30 7.92 4.69 0.34
N ALA A 31 7.11 3.69 0.66
CA ALA A 31 7.46 2.69 1.67
C ALA A 31 8.71 1.90 1.25
N TYR A 32 8.77 1.50 -0.03
CA TYR A 32 9.94 0.84 -0.61
C TYR A 32 11.20 1.71 -0.54
N GLU A 33 11.12 2.97 -0.99
CA GLU A 33 12.25 3.90 -0.95
C GLU A 33 12.78 4.13 0.48
N ASN A 34 11.87 4.28 1.45
CA ASN A 34 12.27 4.43 2.84
C ASN A 34 12.91 3.16 3.40
N ALA A 35 12.37 1.99 3.09
CA ALA A 35 12.96 0.71 3.49
C ALA A 35 14.36 0.52 2.90
N CYS A 36 14.56 0.86 1.62
CA CYS A 36 15.88 0.85 0.98
C CYS A 36 16.87 1.78 1.70
N ARG A 37 16.44 3.00 2.04
CA ARG A 37 17.27 3.97 2.77
C ARG A 37 17.70 3.43 4.13
N ILE A 38 16.78 2.86 4.91
CA ILE A 38 17.07 2.31 6.23
C ILE A 38 18.04 1.12 6.12
N ALA A 39 17.72 0.16 5.24
CA ALA A 39 18.55 -1.01 5.02
C ALA A 39 19.98 -0.65 4.62
N TRP A 40 20.15 0.37 3.79
CA TRP A 40 21.48 0.91 3.49
C TRP A 40 22.15 1.54 4.72
N GLN A 41 21.46 2.43 5.44
CA GLN A 41 21.99 3.09 6.65
C GLN A 41 22.45 2.10 7.72
N THR A 42 21.76 0.96 7.84
CA THR A 42 22.06 -0.07 8.83
C THR A 42 22.88 -1.23 8.26
N ASN A 43 23.36 -1.13 7.01
CA ASN A 43 24.07 -2.20 6.31
C ASN A 43 23.36 -3.58 6.42
N THR A 44 22.04 -3.55 6.29
CA THR A 44 21.15 -4.71 6.50
C THR A 44 20.48 -5.09 5.19
N ALA A 45 20.28 -6.38 4.97
CA ALA A 45 19.56 -6.88 3.80
C ALA A 45 18.05 -6.63 3.94
N MET A 46 17.38 -6.25 2.85
CA MET A 46 15.94 -6.33 2.74
C MET A 46 15.51 -7.74 2.35
N VAL A 47 14.55 -8.29 3.08
CA VAL A 47 13.99 -9.62 2.82
C VAL A 47 12.57 -9.44 2.28
N PHE A 48 12.32 -9.99 1.10
CA PHE A 48 10.99 -10.07 0.51
C PHE A 48 10.42 -11.44 0.82
N GLU A 49 9.31 -11.46 1.51
CA GLU A 49 8.58 -12.66 1.87
C GLU A 49 7.27 -12.72 1.09
N LYS A 50 6.91 -13.91 0.62
CA LYS A 50 5.59 -14.20 0.06
C LYS A 50 5.11 -15.53 0.62
N ASN A 51 3.95 -15.51 1.29
CA ASN A 51 3.33 -16.70 1.88
C ASN A 51 4.25 -17.48 2.84
N GLY A 52 4.98 -16.80 3.74
CA GLY A 52 5.88 -17.49 4.68
C GLY A 52 7.25 -17.87 4.09
N GLN A 53 7.48 -17.60 2.80
CA GLN A 53 8.74 -17.97 2.13
C GLN A 53 9.51 -16.73 1.69
N ILE A 54 10.81 -16.74 1.96
CA ILE A 54 11.73 -15.72 1.45
C ILE A 54 11.88 -15.92 -0.06
N VAL A 55 11.40 -14.96 -0.84
CA VAL A 55 11.47 -15.00 -2.31
C VAL A 55 12.65 -14.20 -2.86
N LYS A 56 13.15 -13.21 -2.11
CA LYS A 56 14.30 -12.41 -2.52
C LYS A 56 14.97 -11.78 -1.31
N ILE A 57 16.30 -11.74 -1.35
CA ILE A 57 17.10 -10.92 -0.43
C ILE A 57 17.78 -9.86 -1.30
N HIS A 58 17.66 -8.59 -0.89
CA HIS A 58 18.20 -7.46 -1.64
C HIS A 58 19.00 -6.56 -0.71
N PHE A 59 20.24 -6.29 -1.08
CA PHE A 59 21.01 -5.22 -0.48
C PHE A 59 20.83 -3.98 -1.35
N PRO A 60 20.10 -2.95 -0.87
CA PRO A 60 19.92 -1.75 -1.64
C PRO A 60 21.26 -1.02 -1.77
N GLU A 61 21.70 -0.83 -3.01
CA GLU A 61 22.80 0.07 -3.31
C GLU A 61 22.33 1.52 -3.17
N PRO A 62 23.23 2.45 -2.78
CA PRO A 62 22.88 3.86 -2.73
C PRO A 62 22.42 4.30 -4.13
N ILE A 63 21.14 4.67 -4.26
CA ILE A 63 20.69 5.39 -5.45
C ILE A 63 21.30 6.79 -5.30
N PRO A 64 22.28 7.17 -6.13
CA PRO A 64 22.81 8.52 -6.04
C PRO A 64 21.64 9.48 -6.27
N PRO A 65 21.56 10.59 -5.53
CA PRO A 65 20.58 11.62 -5.85
C PRO A 65 20.74 11.94 -7.34
N LYS A 66 19.66 11.84 -8.10
CA LYS A 66 19.64 12.36 -9.47
C LYS A 66 19.89 13.86 -9.33
N PHE A 67 21.14 14.27 -9.48
CA PHE A 67 21.48 15.66 -9.73
C PHE A 67 20.86 16.00 -11.09
N THR A 68 19.66 16.55 -11.07
CA THR A 68 19.15 17.32 -12.19
C THR A 68 19.95 18.63 -12.20
N PRO A 69 20.72 18.93 -13.26
CA PRO A 69 21.39 20.22 -13.42
C PRO A 69 20.38 21.37 -13.52
#